data_AF-A0A3B9LFC1-F1
#
_entry.id   AF-A0A3B9LFC1-F1
#
_cell.length_a   1.000
_cell.length_b   1.000
_cell.length_c   1.000
_cell.angle_alpha   90.00
_cell.angle_beta   90.00
_cell.angle_gamma   90.00
#
_symmetry.space_group_name_H-M   'P 1'
#
loop_
_entity.id
_entity.type
_entity.pdbx_description
1 polymer ?
#
loop_
_entity_poly.entity_id
_entity_poly.type
_entity_poly.pdbx_seq_one_letter_code
_entity_poly.pdbx_strand_id
1 'polypeptide(L)'
;MLMNHLLIPKELRPIADKIEARQRISEADALDLYRSSDLNALGIMASAVREQKNGNYATYIHNRYINYSNICVLSCQFCAFAAKKRDAHAFEHAIDEIIGAVREALRVGVTEVHMVGGLHPTLKKDWYLELLRGIRALDPDLHIKAFTAIEVRHLARRVFCMSIRDMLETLREAGLGSMTG
;
A
#
# COMPACT_ATOMS: atom_id res chain seq x y z
N MET A 1 12.69 -8.51 26.54
CA MET A 1 13.63 -7.61 27.22
C MET A 1 12.79 -6.67 28.06
N LEU A 2 13.06 -6.56 29.36
CA LEU A 2 12.39 -5.57 30.22
C LEU A 2 12.90 -4.18 29.82
N MET A 3 11.99 -3.24 29.61
CA MET A 3 12.33 -1.85 29.31
C MET A 3 12.92 -1.19 30.55
N ASN A 4 13.83 -0.24 30.35
CA ASN A 4 14.36 0.53 31.48
C ASN A 4 13.38 1.66 31.84
N HIS A 5 12.47 1.41 32.78
CA HIS A 5 11.47 2.40 33.23
C HIS A 5 12.06 3.69 33.80
N LEU A 6 13.34 3.74 34.16
CA LEU A 6 14.01 4.98 34.56
C LEU A 6 14.11 5.98 33.41
N LEU A 7 14.15 5.50 32.17
CA LEU A 7 14.19 6.29 30.95
C LEU A 7 12.79 6.60 30.39
N ILE A 8 11.73 6.17 31.08
CA ILE A 8 10.35 6.37 30.67
C ILE A 8 9.68 7.36 31.65
N PRO A 9 9.14 8.49 31.16
CA PRO A 9 8.36 9.43 31.96
C PRO A 9 7.23 8.74 32.72
N LYS A 10 6.93 9.22 33.93
CA LYS A 10 6.00 8.54 34.86
C LYS A 10 4.62 8.34 34.23
N GLU A 11 4.17 9.32 33.48
CA GLU A 11 2.92 9.35 32.73
C GLU A 11 2.83 8.25 31.65
N LEU A 12 3.96 7.79 31.09
CA LEU A 12 3.99 6.74 30.06
C LEU A 12 4.22 5.34 30.62
N ARG A 13 4.63 5.21 31.90
CA ARG A 13 4.92 3.90 32.52
C ARG A 13 3.73 2.93 32.51
N PRO A 14 2.48 3.35 32.75
CA PRO A 14 1.34 2.43 32.63
C PRO A 14 1.19 1.83 31.23
N ILE A 15 1.60 2.57 30.19
CA ILE A 15 1.59 2.10 28.80
C ILE A 15 2.76 1.14 28.56
N ALA A 16 3.94 1.46 29.11
CA ALA A 16 5.09 0.57 29.07
C ALA A 16 4.79 -0.79 29.73
N ASP A 17 4.12 -0.80 30.88
CA ASP A 17 3.72 -2.03 31.59
C ASP A 17 2.78 -2.90 30.74
N LYS A 18 1.81 -2.26 30.04
CA LYS A 18 0.93 -2.95 29.08
C LYS A 18 1.73 -3.58 27.94
N ILE A 19 2.73 -2.87 27.41
CA ILE A 19 3.60 -3.37 26.33
C ILE A 19 4.40 -4.61 26.79
N GLU A 20 4.97 -4.57 28.00
CA GLU A 20 5.70 -5.71 28.55
C GLU A 20 4.79 -6.92 28.78
N ALA A 21 3.57 -6.66 29.24
CA ALA A 21 2.51 -7.67 29.39
C ALA A 21 1.88 -8.11 28.06
N ARG A 22 2.35 -7.58 26.91
CA ARG A 22 1.80 -7.85 25.56
C ARG A 22 0.32 -7.55 25.43
N GLN A 23 -0.17 -6.56 26.16
CA GLN A 23 -1.55 -6.12 26.14
C GLN A 23 -1.76 -5.05 25.08
N ARG A 24 -2.97 -5.02 24.53
CA ARG A 24 -3.39 -3.97 23.60
C ARG A 24 -3.56 -2.66 24.37
N ILE A 25 -2.96 -1.58 23.85
CA ILE A 25 -3.20 -0.24 24.35
C ILE A 25 -4.60 0.25 23.97
N SER A 26 -5.18 1.11 24.79
CA SER A 26 -6.47 1.78 24.57
C SER A 26 -6.31 3.03 23.69
N GLU A 27 -7.43 3.61 23.25
CA GLU A 27 -7.44 4.90 22.55
C GLU A 27 -6.91 6.05 23.42
N ALA A 28 -7.18 6.01 24.72
CA ALA A 28 -6.65 7.00 25.67
C ALA A 28 -5.11 6.91 25.76
N ASP A 29 -4.57 5.69 25.87
CA ASP A 29 -3.12 5.47 25.87
C ASP A 29 -2.49 5.99 24.56
N ALA A 30 -3.14 5.76 23.42
CA ALA A 30 -2.66 6.25 22.12
C ALA A 30 -2.62 7.78 22.05
N LEU A 31 -3.62 8.45 22.62
CA LEU A 31 -3.66 9.92 22.70
C LEU A 31 -2.54 10.47 23.59
N ASP A 32 -2.25 9.81 24.71
CA ASP A 32 -1.15 10.19 25.61
C ASP A 32 0.22 10.01 24.93
N LEU A 33 0.41 8.91 24.20
CA LEU A 33 1.61 8.71 23.37
C LEU A 33 1.76 9.81 22.31
N TYR A 34 0.68 10.18 21.63
CA TYR A 34 0.71 11.21 20.58
C TYR A 34 1.03 12.60 21.13
N ARG A 35 0.65 12.88 22.38
CA ARG A 35 0.93 14.16 23.07
C ARG A 35 2.34 14.24 23.63
N SER A 36 3.02 13.11 23.82
CA SER A 36 4.35 13.09 24.38
C SER A 36 5.37 13.68 23.39
N SER A 37 6.24 14.54 23.90
CA SER A 37 7.41 15.06 23.18
C SER A 37 8.70 14.28 23.47
N ASP A 38 8.65 13.28 24.36
CA ASP A 38 9.82 12.47 24.71
C ASP A 38 10.04 11.37 23.66
N LEU A 39 10.76 11.73 22.60
CA LEU A 39 11.07 10.83 21.50
C LEU A 39 11.87 9.60 21.95
N ASN A 40 12.70 9.72 22.98
CA ASN A 40 13.52 8.60 23.46
C ASN A 40 12.65 7.56 24.17
N ALA A 41 11.74 8.00 25.04
CA ALA A 41 10.79 7.12 25.69
C ALA A 41 9.88 6.43 24.67
N LEU A 42 9.36 7.18 23.69
CA LEU A 42 8.57 6.62 22.59
C LEU A 42 9.38 5.60 21.78
N GLY A 43 10.64 5.91 21.46
CA GLY A 43 11.55 5.04 20.73
C GLY A 43 11.85 3.73 21.47
N ILE A 44 12.09 3.77 22.79
CA ILE A 44 12.30 2.59 23.64
C ILE A 44 11.06 1.68 23.59
N MET A 45 9.88 2.25 23.84
CA MET A 45 8.62 1.50 23.83
C MET A 45 8.31 0.91 22.46
N ALA A 46 8.51 1.68 21.38
CA ALA A 46 8.32 1.21 20.02
C ALA A 46 9.33 0.12 19.63
N SER A 47 10.61 0.25 20.00
CA SER A 47 11.63 -0.77 19.72
C SER A 47 11.33 -2.07 20.44
N ALA A 48 10.87 -2.02 21.70
CA ALA A 48 10.45 -3.20 22.43
C ALA A 48 9.33 -3.95 21.69
N VAL A 49 8.29 -3.26 21.22
CA VAL A 49 7.22 -3.88 20.42
C VAL A 49 7.74 -4.43 19.08
N ARG A 50 8.61 -3.68 18.39
CA ARG A 50 9.23 -4.08 17.12
C ARG A 50 10.02 -5.37 17.28
N GLU A 51 10.88 -5.45 18.29
CA GLU A 51 11.72 -6.62 18.58
C GLU A 51 10.90 -7.82 19.04
N GLN A 52 9.82 -7.61 19.80
CA GLN A 52 8.91 -8.68 20.18
C GLN A 52 8.23 -9.32 18.96
N LYS A 53 7.86 -8.52 17.96
CA LYS A 53 7.17 -8.99 16.74
C LYS A 53 8.12 -9.55 15.69
N ASN A 54 9.25 -8.89 15.49
CA ASN A 54 10.12 -9.08 14.33
C ASN A 54 11.54 -9.55 14.70
N GLY A 55 11.87 -9.66 16.00
CA GLY A 55 13.25 -9.87 16.43
C GLY A 55 14.18 -8.74 15.96
N ASN A 56 15.44 -9.09 15.67
CA ASN A 56 16.41 -8.18 15.07
C ASN A 56 16.48 -8.32 13.54
N TYR A 57 15.34 -8.55 12.89
CA TYR A 57 15.24 -8.62 11.43
C TYR A 57 14.64 -7.33 10.88
N ALA A 58 15.24 -6.85 9.79
CA ALA A 58 14.64 -5.86 8.90
C ALA A 58 14.44 -6.53 7.54
N THR A 59 13.19 -6.63 7.10
CA THR A 59 12.85 -7.20 5.80
C THR A 59 12.69 -6.11 4.76
N TYR A 60 12.98 -6.44 3.51
CA TYR A 60 12.76 -5.57 2.36
C TYR A 60 12.22 -6.40 1.20
N ILE A 61 11.67 -5.73 0.19
CA ILE A 61 11.24 -6.35 -1.06
C ILE A 61 11.92 -5.67 -2.23
N HIS A 62 12.29 -6.45 -3.24
CA HIS A 62 12.75 -5.92 -4.51
C HIS A 62 11.54 -5.85 -5.46
N ASN A 63 10.96 -4.66 -5.58
CA ASN A 63 9.76 -4.44 -6.39
C ASN A 63 10.00 -3.49 -7.56
N ARG A 64 9.09 -3.55 -8.53
CA ARG A 64 8.95 -2.55 -9.59
C ARG A 64 7.68 -1.74 -9.34
N TYR A 65 7.86 -0.47 -8.99
CA TYR A 65 6.76 0.48 -8.83
C TYR A 65 6.40 1.14 -10.18
N ILE A 66 5.12 1.14 -10.55
CA ILE A 66 4.61 1.71 -11.82
C ILE A 66 3.33 2.49 -11.55
N ASN A 67 3.29 3.74 -12.00
CA ASN A 67 2.04 4.48 -12.11
C ASN A 67 1.53 4.30 -13.53
N TYR A 68 0.38 3.64 -13.74
CA TYR A 68 -0.09 3.41 -15.11
C TYR A 68 -0.76 4.65 -15.73
N SER A 69 -1.28 5.56 -14.91
CA SER A 69 -1.77 6.87 -15.33
C SER A 69 -1.88 7.81 -14.13
N ASN A 70 -1.64 9.10 -14.33
CA ASN A 70 -1.94 10.15 -13.35
C ASN A 70 -3.25 10.91 -13.67
N ILE A 71 -4.06 10.45 -14.62
CA ILE A 71 -5.33 11.08 -14.97
C ILE A 71 -6.42 10.62 -14.00
N CYS A 72 -7.11 11.56 -13.35
CA CYS A 72 -8.06 11.24 -12.29
C CYS A 72 -9.31 12.13 -12.33
N VAL A 73 -10.46 11.56 -11.96
CA VAL A 73 -11.70 12.33 -11.77
C VAL A 73 -11.75 13.08 -10.42
N LEU A 74 -10.79 12.87 -9.52
CA LEU A 74 -10.70 13.55 -8.23
C LEU A 74 -9.66 14.66 -8.24
N SER A 75 -9.77 15.57 -7.26
CA SER A 75 -8.85 16.70 -7.04
C SER A 75 -8.39 16.77 -5.58
N CYS A 76 -7.78 15.68 -5.09
CA CYS A 76 -7.24 15.63 -3.73
C CYS A 76 -6.13 16.68 -3.55
N GLN A 77 -6.22 17.52 -2.51
CA GLN A 77 -5.37 18.70 -2.32
C GLN A 77 -3.86 18.41 -2.16
N PHE A 78 -3.53 17.19 -1.76
CA PHE A 78 -2.15 16.73 -1.53
C PHE A 78 -1.64 15.77 -2.63
N CYS A 79 -2.44 15.50 -3.66
CA CYS A 79 -2.14 14.47 -4.65
C CYS A 79 -1.70 15.06 -5.99
N ALA A 80 -0.61 14.54 -6.54
CA ALA A 80 -0.11 14.92 -7.86
C ALA A 80 -0.87 14.27 -9.04
N PHE A 81 -1.81 13.35 -8.78
CA PHE A 81 -2.54 12.60 -9.83
C PHE A 81 -3.90 13.22 -10.16
N ALA A 82 -4.14 14.48 -9.80
CA ALA A 82 -5.35 15.21 -10.20
C ALA A 82 -5.27 15.77 -11.63
N ALA A 83 -4.52 15.11 -12.52
CA ALA A 83 -4.30 15.57 -13.88
C ALA A 83 -5.57 15.37 -14.71
N LYS A 84 -5.90 16.36 -15.54
CA LYS A 84 -6.88 16.23 -16.62
C LYS A 84 -6.15 15.82 -17.88
N LYS A 85 -6.82 15.09 -18.78
CA LYS A 85 -6.23 14.60 -20.05
C LYS A 85 -5.55 15.70 -20.90
N ARG A 86 -5.97 16.95 -20.77
CA ARG A 86 -5.42 18.10 -21.49
C ARG A 86 -4.22 18.77 -20.81
N ASP A 87 -3.92 18.39 -19.57
CA ASP A 87 -2.85 19.02 -18.81
C ASP A 87 -1.50 18.51 -19.31
N ALA A 88 -0.52 19.40 -19.44
CA ALA A 88 0.78 19.06 -20.04
C ALA A 88 1.57 17.97 -19.30
N HIS A 89 1.27 17.73 -18.02
CA HIS A 89 1.90 16.72 -17.19
C HIS A 89 1.08 15.41 -17.11
N ALA A 90 -0.03 15.31 -17.84
CA ALA A 90 -0.87 14.11 -17.86
C ALA A 90 -0.18 12.99 -18.64
N PHE A 91 -0.26 11.76 -18.13
CA PHE A 91 0.22 10.56 -18.79
C PHE A 91 -0.74 9.38 -18.58
N GLU A 92 -0.75 8.47 -19.55
CA GLU A 92 -1.47 7.20 -19.56
C GLU A 92 -0.60 6.24 -20.36
N HIS A 93 -0.06 5.21 -19.70
CA HIS A 93 0.80 4.23 -20.34
C HIS A 93 -0.03 3.15 -21.04
N ALA A 94 0.43 2.73 -22.22
CA ALA A 94 -0.15 1.58 -22.89
C ALA A 94 0.19 0.29 -22.12
N ILE A 95 -0.67 -0.73 -22.20
CA ILE A 95 -0.43 -2.03 -21.54
C ILE A 95 0.92 -2.60 -21.98
N ASP A 96 1.24 -2.56 -23.28
CA ASP A 96 2.52 -3.08 -23.80
C ASP A 96 3.75 -2.38 -23.22
N GLU A 97 3.67 -1.07 -22.94
CA GLU A 97 4.75 -0.33 -22.27
C GLU A 97 4.93 -0.82 -20.83
N ILE A 98 3.83 -1.03 -20.11
CA ILE A 98 3.84 -1.55 -18.74
C ILE A 98 4.42 -2.97 -18.72
N ILE A 99 3.95 -3.85 -19.61
CA ILE A 99 4.45 -5.22 -19.77
C ILE A 99 5.93 -5.24 -20.12
N GLY A 100 6.39 -4.35 -21.00
CA GLY A 100 7.80 -4.17 -21.31
C GLY A 100 8.62 -3.81 -20.06
N ALA A 101 8.15 -2.82 -19.29
CA ALA A 101 8.82 -2.40 -18.05
C ALA A 101 8.87 -3.51 -16.99
N VAL A 102 7.81 -4.30 -16.85
CA VAL A 102 7.79 -5.46 -15.93
C VAL A 102 8.74 -6.55 -16.42
N ARG A 103 8.78 -6.84 -17.72
CA ARG A 103 9.70 -7.84 -18.30
C ARG A 103 11.16 -7.47 -18.05
N GLU A 104 11.53 -6.20 -18.23
CA GLU A 104 12.89 -5.74 -17.90
C GLU A 104 13.18 -5.85 -16.40
N ALA A 105 12.20 -5.53 -15.55
CA ALA A 105 12.36 -5.64 -14.11
C ALA A 105 12.55 -7.11 -13.65
N LEU A 106 11.85 -8.06 -14.27
CA LEU A 106 12.04 -9.49 -13.99
C LEU A 106 13.48 -9.95 -14.26
N ARG A 107 14.15 -9.41 -15.29
CA ARG A 107 15.55 -9.73 -15.60
C ARG A 107 16.53 -9.32 -14.50
N VAL A 108 16.18 -8.33 -13.69
CA VAL A 108 16.98 -7.90 -12.54
C VAL A 108 16.50 -8.51 -11.22
N GLY A 109 15.54 -9.45 -11.26
CA GLY A 109 15.12 -10.24 -10.11
C GLY A 109 14.13 -9.53 -9.18
N VAL A 110 13.20 -8.73 -9.72
CA VAL A 110 12.06 -8.25 -8.92
C VAL A 110 11.09 -9.39 -8.63
N THR A 111 10.48 -9.37 -7.44
CA THR A 111 9.50 -10.38 -7.00
C THR A 111 8.10 -9.82 -6.84
N GLU A 112 7.94 -8.49 -6.93
CA GLU A 112 6.66 -7.80 -6.86
C GLU A 112 6.60 -6.68 -7.91
N VAL A 113 5.44 -6.52 -8.53
CA VAL A 113 5.06 -5.30 -9.23
C VAL A 113 4.02 -4.58 -8.38
N HIS A 114 4.31 -3.32 -8.06
CA HIS A 114 3.41 -2.43 -7.32
C HIS A 114 2.83 -1.39 -8.30
N MET A 115 1.51 -1.39 -8.50
CA MET A 115 0.87 -0.43 -9.41
C MET A 115 -0.30 0.33 -8.79
N VAL A 116 -0.32 1.63 -9.06
CA VAL A 116 -1.45 2.51 -8.76
C VAL A 116 -1.68 3.47 -9.93
N GLY A 117 -2.86 4.07 -9.99
CA GLY A 117 -3.10 5.16 -10.91
C GLY A 117 -4.17 6.11 -10.42
N GLY A 118 -4.51 7.08 -11.26
CA GLY A 118 -5.69 7.91 -11.06
C GLY A 118 -6.98 7.11 -11.26
N LEU A 119 -8.09 7.65 -10.75
CA LEU A 119 -9.44 7.16 -11.05
C LEU A 119 -9.79 7.54 -12.49
N HIS A 120 -9.33 6.73 -13.44
CA HIS A 120 -9.37 7.10 -14.85
C HIS A 120 -10.82 7.22 -15.35
N PRO A 121 -11.18 8.30 -16.07
CA PRO A 121 -12.56 8.52 -16.51
C PRO A 121 -13.02 7.61 -17.65
N THR A 122 -12.10 7.12 -18.48
CA THR A 122 -12.43 6.46 -19.76
C THR A 122 -11.88 5.05 -19.93
N LEU A 123 -10.97 4.59 -19.04
CA LEU A 123 -10.45 3.22 -19.15
C LEU A 123 -11.59 2.24 -18.90
N LYS A 124 -11.71 1.25 -19.78
CA LYS A 124 -12.80 0.28 -19.78
C LYS A 124 -12.45 -0.93 -18.92
N LYS A 125 -13.47 -1.75 -18.64
CA LYS A 125 -13.35 -2.98 -17.86
C LYS A 125 -12.18 -3.85 -18.35
N ASP A 126 -12.14 -4.09 -19.67
CA ASP A 126 -11.19 -5.02 -20.28
C ASP A 126 -9.75 -4.58 -20.10
N TRP A 127 -9.46 -3.27 -20.18
CA TRP A 127 -8.11 -2.75 -19.99
C TRP A 127 -7.49 -3.17 -18.65
N TYR A 128 -8.26 -3.12 -17.55
CA TYR A 128 -7.76 -3.50 -16.22
C TYR A 128 -7.52 -5.01 -16.10
N LEU A 129 -8.41 -5.82 -16.70
CA LEU A 129 -8.27 -7.28 -16.67
C LEU A 129 -7.15 -7.76 -17.59
N GLU A 130 -7.01 -7.15 -18.78
CA GLU A 130 -5.93 -7.41 -19.73
C GLU A 130 -4.58 -7.03 -19.13
N LEU A 131 -4.48 -5.89 -18.44
CA LEU A 131 -3.26 -5.50 -17.74
C LEU A 131 -2.83 -6.57 -16.72
N LEU A 132 -3.73 -6.98 -15.82
CA LEU A 132 -3.41 -7.99 -14.81
C LEU A 132 -3.03 -9.34 -15.43
N ARG A 133 -3.80 -9.81 -16.41
CA ARG A 133 -3.54 -11.07 -17.11
C ARG A 133 -2.23 -11.03 -17.88
N GLY A 134 -1.94 -9.91 -18.54
CA GLY A 134 -0.70 -9.70 -19.27
C GLY A 134 0.52 -9.78 -18.36
N ILE A 135 0.45 -9.14 -17.18
CA ILE A 135 1.55 -9.21 -16.19
C ILE A 135 1.69 -10.63 -15.65
N ARG A 136 0.58 -11.27 -15.28
CA ARG A 136 0.58 -12.65 -14.77
C ARG A 136 1.15 -13.65 -15.79
N ALA A 137 0.93 -13.41 -17.08
CA ALA A 137 1.46 -14.24 -18.15
C ALA A 137 2.98 -14.12 -18.34
N LEU A 138 3.63 -13.06 -17.81
CA LEU A 138 5.09 -12.95 -17.85
C LEU A 138 5.75 -13.91 -16.86
N ASP A 139 5.18 -14.05 -15.67
CA ASP A 139 5.68 -14.91 -14.60
C ASP A 139 4.55 -15.26 -13.63
N PRO A 140 4.17 -16.55 -13.49
CA PRO A 140 3.14 -16.97 -12.54
C PRO A 140 3.53 -16.75 -11.07
N ASP A 141 4.82 -16.61 -10.74
CA ASP A 141 5.31 -16.42 -9.37
C ASP A 141 5.45 -14.93 -8.99
N LEU A 142 5.39 -14.00 -9.96
CA LEU A 142 5.45 -12.56 -9.70
C LEU A 142 4.26 -12.09 -8.87
N HIS A 143 4.49 -11.44 -7.73
CA HIS A 143 3.40 -10.87 -6.94
C HIS A 143 2.87 -9.58 -7.60
N ILE A 144 1.57 -9.52 -7.88
CA ILE A 144 0.94 -8.32 -8.44
C ILE A 144 0.22 -7.60 -7.31
N LYS A 145 0.81 -6.50 -6.85
CA LYS A 145 0.23 -5.60 -5.84
C LYS A 145 -0.33 -4.36 -6.53
N ALA A 146 -1.63 -4.32 -6.77
CA ALA A 146 -2.22 -3.24 -7.54
C ALA A 146 -3.55 -2.74 -6.96
N PHE A 147 -3.86 -1.48 -7.29
CA PHE A 147 -5.08 -0.77 -6.92
C PHE A 147 -5.26 -0.49 -5.43
N THR A 148 -5.52 0.77 -5.13
CA THR A 148 -5.93 1.23 -3.80
C THR A 148 -7.39 0.91 -3.52
N ALA A 149 -7.80 1.03 -2.25
CA ALA A 149 -9.21 0.90 -1.87
C ALA A 149 -10.13 1.88 -2.63
N ILE A 150 -9.64 3.08 -2.95
CA ILE A 150 -10.41 4.07 -3.71
C ILE A 150 -10.54 3.68 -5.19
N GLU A 151 -9.48 3.12 -5.79
CA GLU A 151 -9.52 2.56 -7.15
C GLU A 151 -10.47 1.37 -7.23
N VAL A 152 -10.38 0.40 -6.33
CA VAL A 152 -11.31 -0.75 -6.30
C VAL A 152 -12.75 -0.28 -6.16
N ARG A 153 -13.02 0.73 -5.32
CA ARG A 153 -14.37 1.32 -5.19
C ARG A 153 -14.84 1.98 -6.49
N HIS A 154 -13.96 2.69 -7.20
CA HIS A 154 -14.27 3.30 -8.50
C HIS A 154 -14.54 2.23 -9.55
N LEU A 155 -13.68 1.22 -9.65
CA LEU A 155 -13.84 0.08 -10.54
C LEU A 155 -15.19 -0.60 -10.30
N ALA A 156 -15.49 -0.98 -9.06
CA ALA A 156 -16.74 -1.64 -8.71
C ALA A 156 -17.98 -0.80 -9.06
N ARG A 157 -17.99 0.49 -8.68
CA ARG A 157 -19.21 1.33 -8.77
C ARG A 157 -19.41 2.04 -10.10
N ARG A 158 -18.33 2.36 -10.82
CA ARG A 158 -18.39 3.22 -12.02
C ARG A 158 -17.96 2.51 -13.29
N VAL A 159 -17.04 1.54 -13.19
CA VAL A 159 -16.49 0.87 -14.37
C VAL A 159 -17.19 -0.45 -14.61
N PHE A 160 -17.31 -1.29 -13.57
CA PHE A 160 -17.83 -2.66 -13.64
C PHE A 160 -19.31 -2.77 -13.28
N CYS A 161 -19.81 -1.88 -12.42
CA CYS A 161 -21.18 -1.86 -11.89
C CYS A 161 -21.56 -3.14 -11.14
N MET A 162 -20.73 -3.53 -10.17
CA MET A 162 -20.88 -4.73 -9.34
C MET A 162 -20.55 -4.42 -7.87
N SER A 163 -20.74 -5.40 -6.98
CA SER A 163 -20.37 -5.22 -5.56
C SER A 163 -18.85 -5.13 -5.40
N ILE A 164 -18.38 -4.57 -4.27
CA ILE A 164 -16.93 -4.52 -3.97
C ILE A 164 -16.36 -5.95 -3.83
N ARG A 165 -17.15 -6.88 -3.29
CA ARG A 165 -16.77 -8.29 -3.18
C ARG A 165 -16.51 -8.90 -4.57
N ASP A 166 -17.48 -8.80 -5.47
CA ASP A 166 -17.37 -9.38 -6.82
C ASP A 166 -16.22 -8.73 -7.60
N MET A 167 -15.97 -7.44 -7.37
CA MET A 167 -14.83 -6.74 -7.97
C MET A 167 -13.50 -7.32 -7.47
N LEU A 168 -13.34 -7.54 -6.17
CA LEU A 168 -12.12 -8.15 -5.61
C LEU A 168 -11.92 -9.58 -6.11
N GLU A 169 -12.99 -10.35 -6.22
CA GLU A 169 -12.95 -11.71 -6.77
C GLU A 169 -12.54 -11.69 -8.25
N THR A 170 -13.13 -10.81 -9.05
CA THR A 170 -12.79 -10.59 -10.47
C THR A 170 -11.32 -10.18 -10.65
N LEU A 171 -10.81 -9.26 -9.83
CA LEU A 171 -9.40 -8.84 -9.91
C LEU A 171 -8.45 -9.97 -9.50
N ARG A 172 -8.78 -10.74 -8.46
CA ARG A 172 -8.01 -11.90 -8.02
C ARG A 172 -7.94 -12.95 -9.13
N GLU A 173 -9.07 -13.26 -9.78
CA GLU A 173 -9.14 -14.19 -10.90
C GLU A 173 -8.33 -13.72 -12.12
N ALA A 174 -8.24 -12.41 -12.33
CA ALA A 174 -7.40 -11.81 -13.37
C ALA A 174 -5.89 -11.81 -13.03
N GLY A 175 -5.52 -12.14 -11.79
CA GLY A 175 -4.12 -12.30 -11.37
C GLY A 175 -3.66 -11.36 -10.25
N LEU A 176 -4.54 -10.53 -9.69
CA LEU A 176 -4.20 -9.66 -8.55
C LEU A 176 -3.80 -10.50 -7.33
N GLY A 177 -2.62 -10.23 -6.77
CA GLY A 177 -2.15 -10.88 -5.55
C GLY A 177 -2.58 -10.15 -4.28
N SER A 178 -2.40 -8.83 -4.23
CA SER A 178 -2.86 -8.00 -3.11
C SER A 178 -3.22 -6.58 -3.56
N MET A 179 -3.98 -5.87 -2.74
CA MET A 179 -4.23 -4.44 -2.93
C MET A 179 -3.03 -3.60 -2.47
N THR A 180 -3.00 -2.34 -2.92
CA THR A 180 -2.08 -1.33 -2.41
C THR A 180 -2.71 -0.61 -1.22
N GLY A 181 -1.99 -0.55 -0.09
CA GLY A 181 -2.50 -0.04 1.18
C GLY A 181 -2.42 -1.09 2.26
#